data_AF-A0A452SPJ2-F1
#
_entry.id   AF-A0A452SPJ2-F1
#
_cell.length_a   1.000
_cell.length_b   1.000
_cell.length_c   1.000
_cell.angle_alpha   90.00
_cell.angle_beta   90.00
_cell.angle_gamma   90.00
#
_symmetry.space_group_name_H-M   'P 1'
#
loop_
_entity.id
_entity.type
_entity.pdbx_description
1 polymer ?
#
loop_
_entity_poly.entity_id
_entity_poly.type
_entity_poly.pdbx_seq_one_letter_code
_entity_poly.pdbx_strand_id
1 'polypeptide(L)'
;MGKSASKQFNNEVLKAHNEYRQQHGVPPLKLCKKLNREAQQYSEALASTRMLKHSPESSRGQCGENLAWASYDQTGRSLSWLPPPRAPPRPS
;
A
#
# COMPACT_ATOMS: atom_id res chain seq x y z
N MET A 1 -9.79 6.18 14.47
CA MET A 1 -8.37 5.85 14.19
C MET A 1 -7.49 7.08 14.39
N GLY A 2 -6.35 6.94 15.08
CA GLY A 2 -5.56 8.08 15.58
C GLY A 2 -4.73 8.79 14.50
N LYS A 3 -4.71 10.13 14.55
CA LYS A 3 -3.92 11.03 13.68
C LYS A 3 -2.44 10.63 13.54
N SER A 4 -1.90 9.92 14.54
CA SER A 4 -0.52 9.40 14.55
C SER A 4 -0.26 8.37 13.45
N ALA A 5 -1.21 7.44 13.22
CA ALA A 5 -1.04 6.37 12.22
C ALA A 5 -1.03 6.91 10.79
N SER A 6 -1.91 7.87 10.47
CA SER A 6 -1.91 8.56 9.16
C SER A 6 -0.61 9.34 8.93
N LYS A 7 -0.07 10.00 9.97
CA LYS A 7 1.21 10.72 9.86
C LYS A 7 2.37 9.78 9.58
N GLN A 8 2.45 8.65 10.26
CA GLN A 8 3.48 7.64 10.03
C GLN A 8 3.40 7.10 8.60
N PHE A 9 2.21 6.66 8.17
CA PHE A 9 1.99 6.15 6.82
C PHE A 9 2.40 7.15 5.73
N ASN A 10 2.01 8.43 5.87
CA ASN A 10 2.39 9.47 4.92
C ASN A 10 3.91 9.65 4.81
N ASN A 11 4.63 9.57 5.94
CA ASN A 11 6.08 9.69 5.97
C ASN A 11 6.78 8.49 5.34
N GLU A 12 6.30 7.27 5.60
CA GLU A 12 6.83 6.03 5.02
C GLU A 12 6.66 6.03 3.49
N VAL A 13 5.47 6.40 3.01
CA VAL A 13 5.20 6.54 1.58
C VAL A 13 6.11 7.60 0.95
N LEU A 14 6.25 8.78 1.58
CA LEU A 14 7.14 9.83 1.07
C LEU A 14 8.60 9.36 1.00
N LYS A 15 9.08 8.66 2.03
CA LYS A 15 10.44 8.13 2.10
C LYS A 15 10.71 7.18 0.94
N ALA A 16 9.85 6.19 0.74
CA ALA A 16 9.98 5.23 -0.35
C ALA A 16 10.00 5.91 -1.73
N HIS A 17 9.11 6.87 -1.98
CA HIS A 17 9.10 7.62 -3.23
C HIS A 17 10.41 8.40 -3.44
N ASN A 18 10.91 9.06 -2.39
CA ASN A 18 12.12 9.85 -2.48
C ASN A 18 13.39 8.99 -2.65
N GLU A 19 13.43 7.77 -2.12
CA GLU A 19 14.49 6.80 -2.38
C GLU A 19 14.56 6.45 -3.87
N TYR A 20 13.43 6.10 -4.50
CA TYR A 20 13.40 5.86 -5.95
C TYR A 20 13.74 7.11 -6.76
N ARG A 21 13.22 8.28 -6.38
CA ARG A 21 13.52 9.55 -7.06
C ARG A 21 15.01 9.89 -7.01
N GLN A 22 15.68 9.61 -5.89
CA GLN A 22 17.12 9.76 -5.76
C GLN A 22 17.87 8.83 -6.72
N GLN A 23 17.47 7.57 -6.83
CA GLN A 23 18.07 6.61 -7.78
C GLN A 23 17.94 7.08 -9.24
N HIS A 24 16.84 7.75 -9.58
CA HIS A 24 16.61 8.33 -10.90
C HIS A 24 17.17 9.76 -11.08
N GLY A 25 17.87 10.31 -10.08
CA GLY A 25 18.50 11.63 -10.17
C GLY A 25 17.52 12.80 -10.23
N VAL A 26 16.28 12.64 -9.77
CA VAL A 26 15.25 13.70 -9.79
C VAL A 26 15.01 14.30 -8.39
N PRO A 27 14.57 15.58 -8.29
CA PRO A 27 14.41 16.25 -7.00
C PRO A 27 13.41 15.55 -6.06
N PRO A 28 13.61 15.59 -4.73
CA PRO A 28 12.70 14.96 -3.78
C PRO A 28 11.35 15.68 -3.70
N LEU A 29 10.30 14.93 -3.39
CA LEU A 29 8.97 15.43 -3.09
C LEU A 29 8.86 15.87 -1.63
N LYS A 30 7.82 16.66 -1.34
CA LYS A 30 7.40 17.07 0.00
C LYS A 30 5.91 16.78 0.17
N LEU A 31 5.50 16.42 1.39
CA LEU A 31 4.08 16.26 1.71
C LEU A 31 3.34 17.60 1.59
N CYS A 32 2.13 17.55 1.05
CA CYS A 32 1.22 18.68 0.98
C CYS A 32 -0.05 18.37 1.78
N LYS A 33 -0.35 19.19 2.80
CA LYS A 33 -1.52 18.96 3.69
C LYS A 33 -2.85 18.90 2.92
N LYS A 34 -2.98 19.70 1.86
CA LYS A 34 -4.17 19.71 0.98
C LYS A 34 -4.31 18.37 0.24
N LEU A 35 -3.25 17.92 -0.43
CA LEU A 35 -3.24 16.66 -1.17
C LEU A 35 -3.49 15.45 -0.25
N ASN A 36 -2.90 15.44 0.95
CA ASN A 36 -3.14 14.36 1.91
C ASN A 36 -4.62 14.28 2.31
N ARG A 37 -5.29 15.43 2.47
CA ARG A 37 -6.72 15.46 2.81
C ARG A 37 -7.58 14.97 1.65
N GLU A 38 -7.30 15.42 0.43
CA GLU A 38 -8.03 15.02 -0.78
C GLU A 38 -7.85 13.52 -1.07
N ALA A 39 -6.61 13.01 -0.96
CA ALA A 39 -6.32 11.59 -1.11
C ALA A 39 -7.02 10.73 -0.04
N GLN A 40 -7.04 11.18 1.21
CA GLN A 40 -7.76 10.50 2.29
C GLN A 40 -9.26 10.43 2.00
N GLN A 41 -9.89 11.57 1.65
CA GLN A 41 -11.32 11.62 1.29
C GLN A 41 -11.65 10.69 0.12
N TYR A 42 -10.78 10.66 -0.90
CA TYR A 42 -11.01 9.78 -2.04
C TYR A 42 -10.84 8.29 -1.69
N SER A 43 -9.83 7.95 -0.89
CA SER A 43 -9.63 6.57 -0.41
C SER A 43 -10.84 6.04 0.38
N GLU A 44 -11.49 6.90 1.16
CA GLU A 44 -12.72 6.57 1.91
C GLU A 44 -13.90 6.32 0.96
N ALA A 45 -14.03 7.09 -0.12
CA ALA A 45 -15.03 6.87 -1.16
C ALA A 45 -14.79 5.57 -1.97
N LEU A 46 -13.53 5.24 -2.25
CA LEU A 46 -13.16 3.97 -2.89
C LEU A 46 -13.47 2.78 -1.96
N ALA A 47 -13.20 2.93 -0.65
CA ALA A 47 -13.50 1.90 0.33
C ALA A 47 -15.01 1.64 0.48
N SER A 48 -15.84 2.69 0.44
CA SER A 48 -17.30 2.54 0.54
C SER A 48 -17.93 1.93 -0.71
N THR A 49 -17.41 2.25 -1.89
CA THR A 49 -17.90 1.73 -3.16
C THR A 49 -17.29 0.38 -3.54
N ARG A 50 -16.16 -0.01 -2.92
CA ARG A 50 -15.35 -1.19 -3.28
C ARG A 50 -14.91 -1.21 -4.75
N MET A 51 -14.76 -0.03 -5.34
CA MET A 51 -14.35 0.14 -6.73
C MET A 51 -13.02 0.88 -6.78
N LEU A 52 -11.97 0.24 -7.30
CA LEU A 52 -10.70 0.91 -7.56
C LEU A 52 -10.78 1.61 -8.92
N LYS A 53 -11.12 2.90 -8.91
CA LYS A 53 -11.20 3.73 -10.11
C LYS A 53 -10.57 5.08 -9.85
N HIS A 54 -10.07 5.70 -10.91
CA HIS A 54 -9.51 7.05 -10.84
C HIS A 54 -10.57 8.10 -10.49
N SER A 55 -10.14 9.13 -9.75
CA SER A 55 -10.99 10.29 -9.47
C SER A 55 -11.33 11.06 -10.75
N PRO A 56 -12.51 11.69 -10.83
CA PRO A 56 -12.84 12.58 -11.95
C PRO A 56 -11.77 13.67 -12.10
N GLU A 57 -11.33 13.95 -13.33
CA GLU A 57 -10.33 14.99 -13.61
C GLU A 57 -10.71 16.34 -13.02
N SER A 58 -12.00 16.68 -13.09
CA SER A 58 -12.58 17.89 -12.50
C SER A 58 -12.37 18.01 -10.98
N SER A 59 -12.18 16.89 -10.27
CA SER A 59 -12.00 16.85 -8.82
C SER A 59 -10.52 16.84 -8.38
N ARG A 60 -9.60 16.39 -9.23
CA ARG A 60 -8.15 16.32 -8.94
C ARG A 60 -7.34 17.46 -9.57
N GLY A 61 -7.94 18.23 -10.47
CA GLY A 61 -7.26 19.31 -11.18
C GLY A 61 -6.06 18.80 -11.98
N GLN A 62 -4.91 19.45 -11.85
CA GLN A 62 -3.66 19.05 -12.52
C GLN A 62 -2.80 18.05 -11.70
N CYS A 63 -3.36 17.46 -10.64
CA CYS A 63 -2.63 16.50 -9.82
C CYS A 63 -2.67 15.10 -10.44
N GLY A 64 -1.52 14.45 -10.54
CA GLY A 64 -1.45 13.01 -10.85
C GLY A 64 -1.99 12.16 -9.69
N GLU A 65 -2.44 10.95 -9.99
CA GLU A 65 -3.04 10.04 -9.01
C GLU A 65 -2.55 8.60 -9.23
N ASN A 66 -2.11 7.95 -8.14
CA ASN A 66 -1.83 6.52 -8.08
C ASN A 66 -2.76 5.87 -7.06
N LEU A 67 -3.34 4.71 -7.40
CA LEU A 67 -4.26 3.97 -6.54
C LEU A 67 -3.72 2.56 -6.28
N ALA A 68 -3.87 2.08 -5.04
CA ALA A 68 -3.51 0.74 -4.64
C ALA A 68 -4.62 0.14 -3.77
N TRP A 69 -4.93 -1.13 -3.98
CA TRP A 69 -5.85 -1.91 -3.16
C TRP A 69 -5.23 -3.27 -2.88
N ALA A 70 -5.40 -3.75 -1.66
CA ALA A 70 -4.97 -5.08 -1.27
C ALA A 70 -6.02 -5.72 -0.37
N SER A 71 -6.32 -7.00 -0.60
CA SER A 71 -6.99 -7.85 0.38
C SER A 71 -5.95 -8.79 0.96
N TYR A 72 -5.77 -8.74 2.28
CA TYR A 72 -5.05 -9.80 2.97
C TYR A 72 -6.06 -10.90 3.25
N ASP A 73 -5.98 -11.99 2.50
CA ASP A 73 -6.51 -13.25 3.00
C ASP A 73 -5.60 -13.64 4.18
N GLN A 74 -6.15 -13.60 5.39
CA GLN A 74 -5.48 -14.19 6.53
C GLN A 74 -5.76 -15.69 6.49
N THR A 75 -5.27 -16.37 5.44
CA THR A 75 -5.27 -17.83 5.43
C THR A 75 -4.35 -18.25 6.55
N GLY A 76 -4.94 -18.96 7.51
CA GLY A 76 -4.30 -19.39 8.74
C GLY A 76 -2.88 -19.88 8.48
N ARG A 77 -1.96 -19.29 9.24
CA ARG A 77 -0.58 -19.73 9.47
C ARG A 77 -0.43 -21.26 9.29
N SER A 78 0.12 -21.68 8.16
CA SER A 78 0.80 -22.96 8.02
C SER A 78 2.20 -22.70 7.47
N LEU A 79 3.09 -22.32 8.39
CA LEU A 79 4.53 -22.37 8.14
C LEU A 79 4.93 -23.84 8.10
N SER A 80 4.90 -24.46 6.92
CA SER A 80 5.47 -25.80 6.70
C SER A 80 6.81 -25.68 5.94
N TRP A 81 7.81 -25.08 6.59
CA TRP A 81 9.22 -25.26 6.21
C TRP A 81 9.83 -26.53 6.84
N LEU A 82 9.02 -27.53 7.18
CA LEU A 82 9.52 -28.83 7.59
C LEU A 82 9.43 -29.79 6.40
N PRO A 83 10.54 -30.39 5.93
CA PRO A 83 10.46 -31.50 4.99
C PRO A 83 9.69 -32.67 5.64
N PRO A 84 8.95 -33.47 4.84
CA PRO A 84 8.17 -34.58 5.38
C PRO A 84 9.08 -35.57 6.13
N PRO A 85 8.61 -36.21 7.22
CA PRO A 85 9.37 -37.25 7.90
C PRO A 85 9.67 -38.38 6.90
N ARG A 86 10.94 -38.81 6.84
CA ARG A 86 11.36 -39.94 6.00
C ARG A 86 10.46 -41.14 6.28
N ALA A 87 9.89 -41.71 5.23
CA ALA A 87 9.14 -42.96 5.32
C ALA A 87 10.02 -44.06 5.96
N PRO A 88 9.46 -44.92 6.83
CA PRO A 88 10.20 -46.05 7.38
C PRO A 88 10.57 -47.05 6.27
N PRO A 89 11.71 -47.76 6.38
CA PRO A 89 12.11 -48.74 5.37
C PRO A 89 11.10 -49.89 5.32
N ARG A 90 10.76 -50.33 4.10
CA ARG A 90 9.94 -51.52 3.85
C ARG A 90 10.66 -52.77 4.39
N PRO A 91 9.99 -53.66 5.13
CA PRO A 91 10.55 -54.96 5.48
C PRO A 91 10.60 -55.88 4.25
N SER A 92 11.61 -56.76 4.25
CA SER A 92 11.83 -57.83 3.26
C SER A 92 10.82 -58.96 3.41
#